data_AF-A0A4P2R5U5-F1
#
_entry.id   AF-A0A4P2R5U5-F1
#
_cell.length_a   1.000
_cell.length_b   1.000
_cell.length_c   1.000
_cell.angle_alpha   90.00
_cell.angle_beta   90.00
_cell.angle_gamma   90.00
#
_symmetry.space_group_name_H-M   'P 1'
#
loop_
_entity.id
_entity.type
_entity.pdbx_description
1 polymer ?
#
loop_
_entity_poly.entity_id
_entity_poly.type
_entity_poly.pdbx_seq_one_letter_code
_entity_poly.pdbx_strand_id
1 'polypeptide(L)' 'MRGPKPPKAIEGEDYYLEGGRVVFTAAYHLKRGYCCNSKCRHCPYRESAPAESVTVTVPRLKLP' A
#
# COMPACT_ATOMS: atom_id res chain seq x y z
N MET A 1 -17.50 1.09 11.82
CA MET A 1 -16.05 1.41 11.86
C MET A 1 -15.71 2.15 10.57
N ARG A 2 -15.40 3.45 10.61
CA ARG A 2 -14.90 4.19 9.44
C ARG A 2 -13.41 3.86 9.33
N GLY A 3 -13.04 3.08 8.32
CA GLY A 3 -11.62 2.83 8.01
C GLY A 3 -10.88 4.14 7.71
N PRO A 4 -9.53 4.12 7.74
CA PRO A 4 -8.74 5.29 7.38
C PRO A 4 -9.20 5.82 6.02
N LYS A 5 -9.46 7.13 5.95
CA LYS A 5 -9.94 7.79 4.74
C LYS A 5 -8.90 7.53 3.65
N PRO A 6 -9.27 6.88 2.53
CA PRO A 6 -8.29 6.61 1.48
C PRO A 6 -7.70 7.94 1.02
N PRO A 7 -6.39 7.99 0.77
CA PRO A 7 -5.75 9.18 0.23
C PRO A 7 -6.40 9.55 -1.11
N LYS A 8 -6.32 10.83 -1.48
CA LYS A 8 -6.82 11.31 -2.77
C LYS A 8 -6.13 10.51 -3.89
N ALA A 9 -6.92 9.76 -4.64
CA ALA A 9 -6.42 9.00 -5.78
C ALA A 9 -6.19 9.96 -6.95
N ILE A 10 -5.02 9.90 -7.56
CA ILE A 10 -4.62 10.74 -8.69
C ILE A 10 -4.74 9.92 -9.99
N GLU A 11 -5.45 10.45 -10.98
CA GLU A 11 -5.56 9.82 -12.30
C GLU A 11 -4.20 9.84 -13.01
N GLY A 12 -3.80 8.70 -13.57
CA GLY A 12 -2.49 8.48 -14.19
C GLY A 12 -1.44 7.88 -13.26
N GLU A 13 -1.64 7.96 -11.93
CA GLU A 13 -0.70 7.42 -10.95
C GLU A 13 -1.32 6.31 -10.09
N ASP A 14 -2.46 6.59 -9.48
CA ASP A 14 -3.18 5.66 -8.61
C ASP A 14 -4.19 4.80 -9.38
N TYR A 15 -4.75 5.35 -10.45
CA TYR A 15 -5.67 4.64 -11.33
C TYR A 15 -5.64 5.22 -12.72
N TYR A 16 -6.10 4.44 -13.70
CA TYR A 16 -6.33 4.89 -15.06
C TYR A 16 -7.66 4.33 -15.57
N LEU A 17 -8.20 4.97 -16.62
CA LEU A 17 -9.40 4.52 -17.30
C LEU A 17 -9.02 3.62 -18.47
N GLU A 18 -9.49 2.38 -18.43
CA GLU A 18 -9.31 1.41 -19.50
C GLU A 18 -10.67 0.90 -19.94
N GLY A 19 -11.07 1.19 -21.18
CA GLY A 19 -12.34 0.72 -21.73
C GLY A 19 -13.58 1.13 -20.92
N GLY A 20 -13.55 2.33 -20.31
CA GLY A 20 -14.63 2.84 -19.46
C GLY A 20 -14.67 2.26 -18.04
N ARG A 21 -13.63 1.51 -17.63
CA ARG A 21 -13.49 0.96 -16.28
C ARG A 21 -12.30 1.62 -15.59
N VAL A 22 -12.45 1.88 -14.29
CA VAL A 22 -11.37 2.37 -13.44
C VAL A 22 -10.48 1.19 -13.04
N VAL A 23 -9.21 1.24 -13.45
CA VAL A 23 -8.20 0.24 -13.10
C VAL A 23 -7.25 0.87 -12.10
N PHE A 24 -7.26 0.35 -10.86
CA PHE A 24 -6.33 0.78 -9.82
C PHE A 24 -4.94 0.15 -10.02
N THR A 25 -3.92 0.97 -9.83
CA THR A 25 -2.51 0.55 -9.91
C THR A 25 -2.03 0.02 -8.56
N ALA A 26 -0.84 -0.56 -8.55
CA ALA A 26 -0.18 -0.98 -7.32
C ALA A 26 0.07 0.20 -6.35
N ALA A 27 0.31 1.41 -6.87
CA ALA A 27 0.56 2.61 -6.07
C ALA A 27 -0.64 2.96 -5.17
N TYR A 28 -1.85 2.88 -5.71
CA TYR A 28 -3.07 3.08 -4.92
C TYR A 28 -3.21 2.05 -3.80
N HIS A 29 -2.92 0.78 -4.10
CA HIS A 29 -2.98 -0.28 -3.11
C HIS A 29 -1.92 -0.12 -2.01
N LEU A 30 -0.73 0.39 -2.33
CA LEU A 30 0.32 0.73 -1.35
C LEU A 30 -0.11 1.92 -0.47
N LYS A 31 -0.63 3.00 -1.08
CA LYS A 31 -1.13 4.19 -0.36
C LYS A 31 -2.28 3.85 0.59
N ARG A 32 -3.12 2.86 0.22
CA ARG A 32 -4.18 2.32 1.08
C ARG A 32 -3.62 1.55 2.29
N GLY A 33 -2.45 0.95 2.16
CA GLY A 33 -1.73 0.30 3.25
C GLY A 33 -2.29 -1.06 3.69
N TYR A 34 -3.27 -1.64 2.98
CA TYR A 34 -3.77 -2.98 3.28
C TYR A 34 -4.34 -3.71 2.04
N CYS A 35 -4.22 -5.04 2.05
CA CYS A 35 -4.83 -5.91 1.04
C CYS A 35 -6.35 -6.04 1.26
N CYS A 36 -7.15 -5.86 0.21
CA CYS A 36 -8.60 -6.08 0.25
C CYS A 36 -9.02 -7.55 0.02
N ASN A 37 -8.09 -8.45 -0.31
CA ASN A 37 -8.36 -9.83 -0.72
C ASN A 37 -9.32 -9.99 -1.92
N SER A 38 -9.54 -8.93 -2.71
CA SER A 38 -10.40 -8.96 -3.90
C SER A 38 -9.72 -9.53 -5.15
N LYS A 39 -8.52 -10.12 -5.03
CA LYS A 39 -7.76 -10.73 -6.13
C LYS A 39 -7.53 -9.78 -7.32
N CYS A 40 -7.19 -8.52 -7.03
CA CYS A 40 -6.88 -7.50 -8.04
C CYS A 40 -5.63 -7.89 -8.86
N ARG A 41 -5.61 -7.55 -10.16
CA ARG A 41 -4.50 -7.89 -11.08
C ARG A 41 -3.19 -7.19 -10.71
N HIS A 42 -3.24 -5.95 -10.24
CA HIS A 42 -2.08 -5.16 -9.83
C HIS A 42 -1.88 -5.14 -8.31
N CYS A 43 -2.32 -6.19 -7.60
CA CYS A 43 -2.21 -6.23 -6.15
C CYS A 43 -0.74 -6.43 -5.72
N PRO A 44 -0.11 -5.44 -5.04
CA PRO A 44 1.28 -5.57 -4.59
C PRO A 44 1.46 -6.62 -3.48
N TYR A 45 0.37 -6.97 -2.79
CA TYR A 45 0.37 -7.94 -1.69
C TYR A 45 0.20 -9.40 -2.16
N ARG A 46 0.07 -9.67 -3.46
CA ARG A 46 -0.23 -11.02 -3.98
C ARG A 46 0.97 -11.97 -3.90
N GLU A 47 2.18 -11.45 -4.11
CA GLU A 47 3.40 -12.25 -4.26
C GLU A 47 4.33 -12.18 -3.04
N SER A 48 3.92 -11.47 -1.98
CA SER A 48 4.66 -11.35 -0.72
C SER A 48 6.09 -10.78 -0.87
N ALA A 49 6.26 -9.47 -0.72
CA ALA A 49 7.53 -8.92 -0.26
C ALA A 49 7.42 -8.61 1.24
N PRO A 50 8.35 -9.12 2.07
CA PRO A 50 8.26 -9.07 3.51
C PRO A 50 8.24 -7.63 4.01
N ALA A 51 7.58 -7.41 5.14
CA ALA A 51 7.85 -6.27 5.99
C ALA A 51 9.35 -6.27 6.27
N GLU A 52 10.14 -5.50 5.52
CA GLU A 52 11.49 -5.16 5.93
C GLU A 52 11.34 -4.31 7.18
N SER A 53 11.29 -5.02 8.32
CA SER A 53 11.53 -4.46 9.62
C SER A 53 12.88 -3.78 9.54
N VAL A 54 12.85 -2.47 9.27
CA VAL A 54 13.98 -1.60 9.51
C VAL A 54 14.27 -1.78 10.99
N THR A 55 15.24 -2.64 11.29
CA THR A 55 15.79 -2.80 12.63
C THR A 55 16.54 -1.51 12.90
N VAL A 56 15.80 -0.50 13.36
CA VAL A 56 16.40 0.68 13.97
C VAL A 56 17.11 0.13 15.20
N THR A 57 18.40 -0.18 15.01
CA THR A 57 19.27 -0.58 16.09
C THR A 57 19.49 0.67 16.93
N VAL A 58 18.58 0.94 17.86
CA VAL A 58 18.78 1.99 18.85
C VAL A 58 19.93 1.49 19.72
N PRO A 59 21.12 2.14 19.72
CA PRO A 59 22.16 1.76 20.64
C PRO A 59 21.59 2.02 22.04
N ARG A 60 21.45 0.94 22.81
CA ARG A 60 21.01 0.91 24.20
C ARG A 60 21.87 1.91 24.99
N LEU A 61 21.38 3.14 25.15
CA LEU A 61 22.03 4.14 25.98
C LEU A 61 21.93 3.66 27.42
N LYS A 62 22.95 2.94 27.85
CA LYS A 62 23.17 2.53 29.23
C LYS A 62 23.84 3.73 29.89
N LEU A 63 23.05 4.59 30.52
CA LEU A 63 23.54 5.65 31.40
C LEU A 63 23.12 5.30 32.86
N PRO A 64 23.97 5.66 33.84
CA PRO A 64 24.19 4.98 35.12
C PRO A 64 23.02 5.05 36.11
#